data_AF-A0A553XLD5-F1
#
_entry.id   AF-A0A553XLD5-F1
#
_cell.length_a   1.000
_cell.length_b   1.000
_cell.length_c   1.000
_cell.angle_alpha   90.00
_cell.angle_beta   90.00
_cell.angle_gamma   90.00
#
_symmetry.space_group_name_H-M   'P 1'
#
loop_
_entity.id
_entity.type
_entity.pdbx_description
1 polymer ?
#
loop_
_entity_poly.entity_id
_entity_poly.type
_entity_poly.pdbx_seq_one_letter_code
_entity_poly.pdbx_strand_id
1 'polypeptide(L)'
;HTTVPASAPLAPAARTAIAADGDVTPLVRNGPVADKLDVVFIGDGYTADQQEDFHKAARAKWEKMTAVEPYASYTKLFNVWAVDAVSHDSGVSGDPTQDVVRNTALSSAFFCNGTERLLCVDTAKVEAYAAKAPAADLVVVLGHSSKYGGAGYNAVSSQVGYDGIATASSDNDQSDQIAVHETGHSLGKLADEYDYGQEGTYTGPEPTDSNISTLGADAMKSQQKKWFRWLGQESPDGGTVGAYEGGGYYEKGLNRPTDNSIMRTLGQEFNLPGREAMIAGFHRHAKTLTAEVPTGRPLPRSGSLRVTPLPGAVPHWYVDGREARSARGATTVRPAALGVPADGRPHTVTVRATDATDAVRDPSLRSLLTTELSWRVTG
;
A
#
# COMPACT_ATOMS: atom_id res chain seq x y z
N HIS A 1 7.00 18.71 -1.05
CA HIS A 1 5.98 17.98 -0.28
C HIS A 1 5.42 18.96 0.70
N THR A 2 4.12 18.95 0.94
CA THR A 2 3.52 19.77 1.99
C THR A 2 3.61 18.99 3.29
N THR A 3 4.40 19.48 4.25
CA THR A 3 4.44 18.90 5.59
C THR A 3 3.14 19.25 6.30
N VAL A 4 2.27 18.25 6.51
CA VAL A 4 1.12 18.39 7.40
C VAL A 4 1.60 18.06 8.82
N PRO A 5 1.54 19.01 9.77
CA PRO A 5 1.95 18.73 11.14
C PRO A 5 1.10 17.62 11.74
N ALA A 6 1.71 16.78 12.58
CA ALA A 6 0.99 15.75 13.30
C ALA A 6 -0.12 16.36 14.17
N SER A 7 -1.28 15.70 14.21
CA SER A 7 -2.38 16.11 15.09
C SER A 7 -1.98 16.14 16.56
N ALA A 8 -2.61 17.02 17.31
CA ALA A 8 -2.52 17.00 18.77
C ALA A 8 -3.12 15.68 19.34
N PRO A 9 -2.68 15.26 20.55
CA PRO A 9 -3.27 14.10 21.21
C PRO A 9 -4.79 14.25 21.42
N LEU A 10 -5.53 13.16 21.25
CA LEU A 10 -6.99 13.16 21.43
C LEU A 10 -7.39 13.55 22.86
N ALA A 11 -8.35 14.47 22.94
CA ALA A 11 -9.02 14.81 24.20
C ALA A 11 -9.82 13.61 24.75
N PRO A 12 -10.02 13.49 26.09
CA PRO A 12 -10.72 12.36 26.69
C PRO A 12 -12.12 12.12 26.11
N ALA A 13 -12.90 13.19 25.88
CA ALA A 13 -14.25 13.08 25.32
C ALA A 13 -14.24 12.48 23.89
N ALA A 14 -13.26 12.88 23.05
CA ALA A 14 -13.11 12.32 21.71
C ALA A 14 -12.76 10.82 21.77
N ARG A 15 -11.90 10.40 22.70
CA ARG A 15 -11.60 8.97 22.90
C ARG A 15 -12.83 8.17 23.31
N THR A 16 -13.64 8.70 24.21
CA THR A 16 -14.89 8.05 24.65
C THR A 16 -15.88 7.93 23.50
N ALA A 17 -16.04 8.97 22.68
CA ALA A 17 -16.92 8.92 21.51
C ALA A 17 -16.46 7.86 20.50
N ILE A 18 -15.18 7.89 20.10
CA ILE A 18 -14.60 6.91 19.16
C ILE A 18 -14.64 5.49 19.74
N ALA A 19 -14.52 5.32 21.06
CA ALA A 19 -14.62 4.02 21.70
C ALA A 19 -16.01 3.38 21.52
N ALA A 20 -17.07 4.19 21.45
CA ALA A 20 -18.46 3.75 21.26
C ALA A 20 -18.89 3.64 19.78
N ASP A 21 -18.00 3.96 18.84
CA ASP A 21 -18.19 3.92 17.39
C ASP A 21 -17.11 3.01 16.73
N GLY A 22 -17.04 2.97 15.40
CA GLY A 22 -16.00 2.23 14.68
C GLY A 22 -16.40 0.82 14.28
N ASP A 23 -17.66 0.62 13.89
CA ASP A 23 -18.12 -0.67 13.36
C ASP A 23 -17.28 -1.07 12.14
N VAL A 24 -16.90 -2.35 12.07
CA VAL A 24 -15.97 -2.86 11.06
C VAL A 24 -16.67 -3.84 10.14
N THR A 25 -16.63 -3.55 8.84
CA THR A 25 -17.20 -4.40 7.79
C THR A 25 -16.11 -4.93 6.85
N PRO A 26 -15.95 -6.26 6.69
CA PRO A 26 -15.06 -6.79 5.66
C PRO A 26 -15.62 -6.53 4.27
N LEU A 27 -14.84 -5.90 3.39
CA LEU A 27 -15.17 -5.73 1.98
C LEU A 27 -14.51 -6.82 1.12
N VAL A 28 -13.26 -7.20 1.43
CA VAL A 28 -12.52 -8.25 0.75
C VAL A 28 -11.74 -9.07 1.78
N ARG A 29 -11.77 -10.40 1.65
CA ARG A 29 -11.01 -11.32 2.52
C ARG A 29 -10.29 -12.38 1.68
N ASN A 30 -9.02 -12.14 1.38
CA ASN A 30 -8.19 -13.08 0.62
C ASN A 30 -7.34 -14.00 1.51
N GLY A 31 -7.27 -13.75 2.83
CA GLY A 31 -6.57 -14.65 3.75
C GLY A 31 -6.39 -14.08 5.16
N PRO A 32 -5.56 -14.74 5.99
CA PRO A 32 -5.21 -14.24 7.31
C PRO A 32 -4.51 -12.87 7.23
N VAL A 33 -4.81 -11.99 8.18
CA VAL A 33 -4.22 -10.63 8.26
C VAL A 33 -2.69 -10.63 8.44
N ALA A 34 -2.12 -11.74 8.92
CA ALA A 34 -0.67 -11.88 9.05
C ALA A 34 0.06 -12.18 7.73
N ASP A 35 -0.69 -12.43 6.65
CA ASP A 35 -0.16 -12.85 5.35
C ASP A 35 -0.68 -11.98 4.19
N LYS A 36 -1.51 -10.97 4.48
CA LYS A 36 -2.15 -10.09 3.50
C LYS A 36 -1.86 -8.66 3.91
N LEU A 37 -1.92 -7.75 2.93
CA LEU A 37 -1.90 -6.32 3.19
C LEU A 37 -3.34 -5.90 3.52
N ASP A 38 -3.56 -5.41 4.72
CA ASP A 38 -4.86 -4.99 5.22
C ASP A 38 -5.08 -3.49 4.94
N VAL A 39 -5.90 -3.20 3.92
CA VAL A 39 -6.33 -1.83 3.57
C VAL A 39 -7.56 -1.47 4.37
N VAL A 40 -7.50 -0.35 5.10
CA VAL A 40 -8.61 0.15 5.91
C VAL A 40 -9.17 1.41 5.28
N PHE A 41 -10.41 1.32 4.79
CA PHE A 41 -11.20 2.48 4.41
C PHE A 41 -11.91 3.06 5.64
N ILE A 42 -11.85 4.37 5.81
CA ILE A 42 -12.59 5.09 6.87
C ILE A 42 -13.39 6.22 6.23
N GLY A 43 -14.69 6.26 6.46
CA GLY A 43 -15.56 7.30 5.91
C GLY A 43 -15.57 8.53 6.81
N ASP A 44 -15.44 9.73 6.25
CA ASP A 44 -15.66 10.97 7.00
C ASP A 44 -16.69 11.85 6.30
N GLY A 45 -17.53 12.51 7.09
CA GLY A 45 -18.67 13.29 6.58
C GLY A 45 -19.89 12.47 6.20
N TYR A 46 -19.95 11.20 6.63
CA TYR A 46 -21.11 10.33 6.52
C TYR A 46 -21.84 10.29 7.86
N THR A 47 -23.11 10.68 7.90
CA THR A 47 -23.94 10.59 9.10
C THR A 47 -24.35 9.14 9.40
N ALA A 48 -25.00 8.91 10.54
CA ALA A 48 -25.40 7.56 10.97
C ALA A 48 -26.28 6.84 9.94
N ASP A 49 -27.15 7.57 9.25
CA ASP A 49 -28.02 7.07 8.18
C ASP A 49 -27.33 6.95 6.80
N GLN A 50 -26.08 7.38 6.68
CA GLN A 50 -25.29 7.37 5.44
C GLN A 50 -24.16 6.31 5.44
N GLN A 51 -24.03 5.48 6.48
CA GLN A 51 -22.92 4.50 6.56
C GLN A 51 -22.97 3.46 5.44
N GLU A 52 -24.16 3.04 4.99
CA GLU A 52 -24.26 2.13 3.84
C GLU A 52 -23.81 2.81 2.53
N ASP A 53 -23.96 4.12 2.40
CA ASP A 53 -23.45 4.86 1.24
C ASP A 53 -21.92 4.98 1.30
N PHE A 54 -21.34 5.18 2.49
CA PHE A 54 -19.88 5.04 2.69
C PHE A 54 -19.39 3.64 2.27
N HIS A 55 -20.05 2.56 2.69
CA HIS A 55 -19.63 1.21 2.32
C HIS A 55 -19.67 0.98 0.81
N LYS A 56 -20.70 1.50 0.12
CA LYS A 56 -20.77 1.47 -1.35
C LYS A 56 -19.63 2.27 -1.98
N ALA A 57 -19.36 3.47 -1.48
CA ALA A 57 -18.26 4.32 -1.96
C ALA A 57 -16.91 3.62 -1.77
N ALA A 58 -16.67 2.99 -0.62
CA ALA A 58 -15.45 2.23 -0.35
C ALA A 58 -15.28 1.03 -1.28
N ARG A 59 -16.36 0.25 -1.53
CA ARG A 59 -16.33 -0.87 -2.48
C ARG A 59 -16.02 -0.39 -3.91
N ALA A 60 -16.72 0.65 -4.37
CA ALA A 60 -16.52 1.22 -5.70
C ALA A 60 -15.11 1.82 -5.86
N LYS A 61 -14.59 2.50 -4.82
CA LYS A 61 -13.22 3.01 -4.80
C LYS A 61 -12.21 1.89 -4.93
N TRP A 62 -12.37 0.85 -4.11
CA TRP A 62 -11.47 -0.30 -4.13
C TRP A 62 -11.47 -0.99 -5.49
N GLU A 63 -12.65 -1.23 -6.07
CA GLU A 63 -12.78 -1.83 -7.41
C GLU A 63 -11.95 -1.06 -8.44
N LYS A 64 -12.11 0.27 -8.49
CA LYS A 64 -11.41 1.12 -9.45
C LYS A 64 -9.91 1.26 -9.17
N MET A 65 -9.49 1.32 -7.90
CA MET A 65 -8.07 1.26 -7.54
C MET A 65 -7.43 -0.05 -8.03
N THR A 66 -8.13 -1.18 -7.84
CA THR A 66 -7.67 -2.49 -8.30
C THR A 66 -7.80 -2.72 -9.80
N ALA A 67 -8.30 -1.75 -10.57
CA ALA A 67 -8.23 -1.77 -12.03
C ALA A 67 -6.91 -1.17 -12.57
N VAL A 68 -6.08 -0.57 -11.71
CA VAL A 68 -4.81 0.07 -12.08
C VAL A 68 -3.64 -0.83 -11.68
N GLU A 69 -2.63 -0.95 -12.54
CA GLU A 69 -1.39 -1.66 -12.18
C GLU A 69 -0.53 -0.82 -11.22
N PRO A 70 0.17 -1.43 -10.24
CA PRO A 70 0.27 -2.87 -10.01
C PRO A 70 -0.89 -3.49 -9.21
N TYR A 71 -1.84 -2.73 -8.66
CA TYR A 71 -2.92 -3.30 -7.84
C TYR A 71 -3.69 -4.43 -8.53
N ALA A 72 -3.98 -4.27 -9.83
CA ALA A 72 -4.70 -5.27 -10.64
C ALA A 72 -4.04 -6.66 -10.62
N SER A 73 -2.73 -6.73 -10.84
CA SER A 73 -1.97 -7.99 -10.80
C SER A 73 -1.87 -8.59 -9.40
N TYR A 74 -2.02 -7.78 -8.34
CA TYR A 74 -1.81 -8.20 -6.95
C TYR A 74 -3.07 -8.25 -6.09
N THR A 75 -4.28 -8.22 -6.66
CA THR A 75 -5.55 -8.20 -5.91
C THR A 75 -5.66 -9.25 -4.80
N LYS A 76 -4.99 -10.41 -4.94
CA LYS A 76 -4.95 -11.49 -3.95
C LYS A 76 -4.04 -11.26 -2.74
N LEU A 77 -3.22 -10.21 -2.75
CA LEU A 77 -2.43 -9.80 -1.60
C LEU A 77 -3.26 -9.03 -0.57
N PHE A 78 -4.44 -8.51 -0.92
CA PHE A 78 -5.13 -7.55 -0.08
C PHE A 78 -6.31 -8.15 0.70
N ASN A 79 -6.44 -7.76 1.95
CA ASN A 79 -7.72 -7.71 2.64
C ASN A 79 -8.20 -6.26 2.66
N VAL A 80 -9.51 -6.04 2.71
CA VAL A 80 -10.09 -4.70 2.73
C VAL A 80 -11.17 -4.62 3.78
N TRP A 81 -11.08 -3.60 4.63
CA TRP A 81 -12.00 -3.32 5.73
C TRP A 81 -12.59 -1.93 5.55
N ALA A 82 -13.88 -1.78 5.80
CA ALA A 82 -14.50 -0.48 6.04
C ALA A 82 -14.66 -0.31 7.55
N VAL A 83 -14.29 0.87 8.06
CA VAL A 83 -14.51 1.28 9.45
C VAL A 83 -15.39 2.51 9.46
N ASP A 84 -16.50 2.42 10.17
CA ASP A 84 -17.49 3.49 10.26
C ASP A 84 -16.99 4.55 11.24
N ALA A 85 -16.85 5.78 10.76
CA ALA A 85 -16.61 6.94 11.61
C ALA A 85 -17.79 7.90 11.43
N VAL A 86 -18.78 7.76 12.32
CA VAL A 86 -20.07 8.43 12.18
C VAL A 86 -19.89 9.92 12.44
N SER A 87 -20.08 10.72 11.39
CA SER A 87 -20.06 12.18 11.49
C SER A 87 -21.38 12.73 12.02
N HIS A 88 -21.30 13.87 12.72
CA HIS A 88 -22.49 14.64 13.06
C HIS A 88 -23.06 15.34 11.82
N ASP A 89 -22.19 15.98 11.04
CA ASP A 89 -22.59 16.68 9.80
C ASP A 89 -22.27 15.85 8.57
N SER A 90 -23.18 15.87 7.60
CA SER A 90 -22.91 15.34 6.26
C SER A 90 -22.06 16.33 5.46
N GLY A 91 -21.10 15.82 4.68
CA GLY A 91 -20.17 16.63 3.91
C GLY A 91 -18.82 16.85 4.60
N VAL A 92 -17.96 17.65 3.97
CA VAL A 92 -16.58 17.96 4.41
C VAL A 92 -16.42 19.47 4.58
N SER A 93 -15.55 19.92 5.51
CA SER A 93 -15.25 21.35 5.65
C SER A 93 -14.53 21.89 4.41
N GLY A 94 -14.81 23.14 4.01
CA GLY A 94 -14.25 23.73 2.79
C GLY A 94 -14.98 23.35 1.49
N ASP A 95 -16.18 22.78 1.57
CA ASP A 95 -17.03 22.42 0.43
C ASP A 95 -18.49 22.90 0.66
N PRO A 96 -19.07 23.75 -0.23
CA PRO A 96 -18.52 24.23 -1.51
C PRO A 96 -17.47 25.34 -1.40
N THR A 97 -17.49 26.14 -0.34
CA THR A 97 -16.59 27.29 -0.15
C THR A 97 -15.69 27.11 1.06
N GLN A 98 -14.54 27.78 1.06
CA GLN A 98 -13.50 27.63 2.09
C GLN A 98 -13.99 27.93 3.51
N ASP A 99 -14.99 28.79 3.66
CA ASP A 99 -15.56 29.21 4.95
C ASP A 99 -16.55 28.20 5.55
N VAL A 100 -16.94 27.15 4.81
CA VAL A 100 -17.84 26.12 5.31
C VAL A 100 -17.12 25.24 6.34
N VAL A 101 -17.70 25.14 7.53
CA VAL A 101 -17.21 24.28 8.62
C VAL A 101 -18.23 23.17 8.88
N ARG A 102 -17.75 21.93 8.96
CA ARG A 102 -18.54 20.73 9.27
C ARG A 102 -17.95 20.04 10.49
N ASN A 103 -18.80 19.61 11.40
CA ASN A 103 -18.44 18.74 12.53
C ASN A 103 -18.42 17.28 12.07
N THR A 104 -17.29 16.85 11.53
CA THR A 104 -17.10 15.49 11.03
C THR A 104 -16.26 14.65 11.99
N ALA A 105 -16.40 13.32 11.89
CA ALA A 105 -15.73 12.37 12.77
C ALA A 105 -14.21 12.53 12.73
N LEU A 106 -13.61 12.67 11.55
CA LEU A 106 -12.16 12.78 11.33
C LEU A 106 -11.68 14.21 11.10
N SER A 107 -12.58 15.20 11.17
CA SER A 107 -12.28 16.62 10.91
C SER A 107 -11.63 16.86 9.54
N SER A 108 -12.12 16.16 8.51
CA SER A 108 -11.65 16.38 7.15
C SER A 108 -11.92 17.82 6.68
N ALA A 109 -10.95 18.41 6.01
CA ALA A 109 -11.05 19.76 5.46
C ALA A 109 -10.24 19.94 4.18
N PHE A 110 -10.84 20.59 3.18
CA PHE A 110 -10.14 21.15 2.03
C PHE A 110 -9.35 22.41 2.40
N PHE A 111 -8.62 22.98 1.44
CA PHE A 111 -7.82 24.21 1.62
C PHE A 111 -6.71 24.11 2.68
N CYS A 112 -6.30 22.88 3.01
CA CYS A 112 -5.18 22.65 3.91
C CYS A 112 -3.92 23.34 3.37
N ASN A 113 -3.23 24.09 4.23
CA ASN A 113 -2.08 24.94 3.86
C ASN A 113 -2.34 25.87 2.65
N GLY A 114 -3.59 26.34 2.50
CA GLY A 114 -3.99 27.26 1.43
C GLY A 114 -4.15 26.61 0.05
N THR A 115 -3.98 25.28 -0.07
CA THR A 115 -4.17 24.55 -1.32
C THR A 115 -5.58 23.98 -1.39
N GLU A 116 -6.42 24.51 -2.27
CA GLU A 116 -7.85 24.15 -2.35
C GLU A 116 -8.10 22.63 -2.39
N ARG A 117 -7.41 21.92 -3.28
CA ARG A 117 -7.58 20.47 -3.47
C ARG A 117 -6.98 19.60 -2.37
N LEU A 118 -6.28 20.18 -1.39
CA LEU A 118 -5.60 19.40 -0.36
C LEU A 118 -6.60 19.04 0.75
N LEU A 119 -7.05 17.79 0.72
CA LEU A 119 -8.02 17.23 1.67
C LEU A 119 -7.28 16.64 2.89
N CYS A 120 -7.16 17.42 3.95
CA CYS A 120 -6.49 16.98 5.17
C CYS A 120 -7.44 16.36 6.19
N VAL A 121 -6.89 15.57 7.11
CA VAL A 121 -7.62 14.84 8.16
C VAL A 121 -6.91 14.99 9.51
N ASP A 122 -7.61 14.77 10.60
CA ASP A 122 -7.00 14.61 11.92
C ASP A 122 -6.40 13.20 12.07
N THR A 123 -5.08 13.10 11.95
CA THR A 123 -4.36 11.81 11.96
C THR A 123 -4.46 11.05 13.29
N ALA A 124 -4.68 11.74 14.42
CA ALA A 124 -4.87 11.08 15.70
C ALA A 124 -6.25 10.39 15.79
N LYS A 125 -7.27 10.96 15.14
CA LYS A 125 -8.59 10.34 15.03
C LYS A 125 -8.56 9.18 14.04
N VAL A 126 -7.88 9.35 12.91
CA VAL A 126 -7.65 8.28 11.92
C VAL A 126 -7.00 7.07 12.59
N GLU A 127 -5.93 7.28 13.37
CA GLU A 127 -5.27 6.22 14.14
C GLU A 127 -6.26 5.46 15.06
N ALA A 128 -7.10 6.19 15.78
CA ALA A 128 -8.05 5.60 16.72
C ALA A 128 -9.13 4.76 16.05
N TYR A 129 -9.58 5.13 14.85
CA TYR A 129 -10.51 4.32 14.04
C TYR A 129 -9.81 3.17 13.32
N ALA A 130 -8.62 3.40 12.74
CA ALA A 130 -7.83 2.34 12.11
C ALA A 130 -7.54 1.18 13.08
N ALA A 131 -7.32 1.49 14.36
CA ALA A 131 -7.13 0.52 15.44
C ALA A 131 -8.32 -0.42 15.69
N LYS A 132 -9.51 -0.13 15.14
CA LYS A 132 -10.68 -1.00 15.24
C LYS A 132 -10.63 -2.16 14.26
N ALA A 133 -9.96 -1.98 13.12
CA ALA A 133 -9.81 -3.03 12.12
C ALA A 133 -8.94 -4.19 12.66
N PRO A 134 -9.12 -5.43 12.16
CA PRO A 134 -8.29 -6.56 12.58
C PRO A 134 -6.78 -6.38 12.36
N ALA A 135 -6.42 -5.61 11.33
CA ALA A 135 -5.08 -5.11 11.03
C ALA A 135 -5.21 -3.87 10.13
N ALA A 136 -4.15 -3.05 10.07
CA ALA A 136 -4.11 -1.86 9.23
C ALA A 136 -2.67 -1.62 8.74
N ASP A 137 -2.44 -1.83 7.45
CA ASP A 137 -1.15 -1.60 6.79
C ASP A 137 -1.16 -0.36 5.88
N LEU A 138 -2.35 0.00 5.39
CA LEU A 138 -2.63 1.20 4.61
C LEU A 138 -4.01 1.74 4.97
N VAL A 139 -4.12 3.04 5.24
CA VAL A 139 -5.42 3.69 5.51
C VAL A 139 -5.83 4.56 4.32
N VAL A 140 -7.09 4.46 3.91
CA VAL A 140 -7.70 5.33 2.90
C VAL A 140 -8.92 6.01 3.51
N VAL A 141 -8.88 7.33 3.67
CA VAL A 141 -10.01 8.13 4.14
C VAL A 141 -10.83 8.63 2.96
N LEU A 142 -12.13 8.35 2.98
CA LEU A 142 -13.07 8.89 1.99
C LEU A 142 -13.88 10.02 2.61
N GLY A 143 -13.64 11.25 2.16
CA GLY A 143 -14.46 12.40 2.53
C GLY A 143 -15.73 12.45 1.69
N HIS A 144 -16.90 12.53 2.32
CA HIS A 144 -18.20 12.60 1.65
C HIS A 144 -18.36 13.91 0.88
N SER A 145 -17.91 13.94 -0.37
CA SER A 145 -17.85 15.16 -1.19
C SER A 145 -17.65 14.81 -2.66
N SER A 146 -18.21 15.65 -3.53
CA SER A 146 -17.94 15.64 -4.98
C SER A 146 -16.81 16.61 -5.38
N LYS A 147 -16.29 17.42 -4.45
CA LYS A 147 -15.19 18.36 -4.73
C LYS A 147 -13.90 17.60 -5.00
N TYR A 148 -13.15 18.04 -5.99
CA TYR A 148 -11.87 17.40 -6.34
C TYR A 148 -10.81 17.64 -5.25
N GLY A 149 -10.24 16.55 -4.72
CA GLY A 149 -9.08 16.64 -3.85
C GLY A 149 -8.72 15.36 -3.12
N GLY A 150 -7.54 15.40 -2.50
CA GLY A 150 -6.88 14.29 -1.83
C GLY A 150 -5.55 14.73 -1.22
N ALA A 151 -4.95 13.84 -0.43
CA ALA A 151 -3.64 14.02 0.17
C ALA A 151 -3.04 12.67 0.58
N GLY A 152 -1.74 12.51 0.37
CA GLY A 152 -0.95 11.35 0.76
C GLY A 152 -0.03 11.68 1.94
N TYR A 153 -0.20 10.96 3.03
CA TYR A 153 0.60 11.08 4.24
C TYR A 153 1.58 9.92 4.31
N ASN A 154 2.86 10.20 4.05
CA ASN A 154 3.91 9.18 4.01
C ASN A 154 4.78 9.14 5.28
N ALA A 155 4.72 10.17 6.12
CA ALA A 155 5.47 10.33 7.38
C ALA A 155 4.55 10.32 8.61
N VAL A 156 3.71 9.29 8.70
CA VAL A 156 2.80 9.08 9.83
C VAL A 156 3.48 8.30 10.94
N SER A 157 3.18 8.61 12.19
CA SER A 157 3.51 7.75 13.33
C SER A 157 2.28 6.94 13.69
N SER A 158 2.30 5.66 13.36
CA SER A 158 1.22 4.73 13.70
C SER A 158 1.65 3.77 14.80
N GLN A 159 0.77 3.52 15.76
CA GLN A 159 0.90 2.47 16.76
C GLN A 159 0.30 1.14 16.27
N VAL A 160 -0.61 1.19 15.30
CA VAL A 160 -1.26 -0.01 14.72
C VAL A 160 -0.57 -0.54 13.47
N GLY A 161 0.38 0.21 12.92
CA GLY A 161 1.40 -0.32 11.99
C GLY A 161 1.27 0.11 10.54
N TYR A 162 0.29 0.94 10.17
CA TYR A 162 0.14 1.35 8.76
C TYR A 162 1.28 2.25 8.28
N ASP A 163 1.61 2.12 7.00
CA ASP A 163 2.68 2.89 6.36
C ASP A 163 2.25 4.35 6.11
N GLY A 164 0.98 4.60 5.80
CA GLY A 164 0.50 5.93 5.42
C GLY A 164 -1.01 6.05 5.38
N ILE A 165 -1.47 7.29 5.19
CA ILE A 165 -2.88 7.63 5.02
C ILE A 165 -3.04 8.29 3.65
N ALA A 166 -3.89 7.75 2.80
CA ALA A 166 -4.37 8.43 1.60
C ALA A 166 -5.76 9.02 1.87
N THR A 167 -6.04 10.23 1.39
CA THR A 167 -7.38 10.81 1.42
C THR A 167 -7.88 11.04 0.01
N ALA A 168 -9.18 10.88 -0.21
CA ALA A 168 -9.82 11.24 -1.47
C ALA A 168 -11.30 11.54 -1.23
N SER A 169 -11.90 12.39 -2.06
CA SER A 169 -13.36 12.62 -2.00
C SER A 169 -14.11 11.42 -2.54
N SER A 170 -15.21 10.98 -1.94
CA SER A 170 -15.93 9.78 -2.42
C SER A 170 -16.56 9.92 -3.80
N ASP A 171 -17.11 11.10 -4.12
CA ASP A 171 -18.09 11.28 -5.20
C ASP A 171 -17.56 12.15 -6.35
N ASN A 172 -16.24 12.28 -6.47
CA ASN A 172 -15.60 12.95 -7.59
C ASN A 172 -15.11 11.93 -8.63
N ASP A 173 -15.39 12.17 -9.92
CA ASP A 173 -15.05 11.25 -11.01
C ASP A 173 -13.55 10.98 -11.15
N GLN A 174 -12.68 11.91 -10.72
CA GLN A 174 -11.23 11.74 -10.77
C GLN A 174 -10.67 11.14 -9.47
N SER A 175 -11.49 10.98 -8.43
CA SER A 175 -11.03 10.57 -7.12
C SER A 175 -10.42 9.16 -7.10
N ASP A 176 -10.79 8.28 -8.03
CA ASP A 176 -10.20 6.95 -8.09
C ASP A 176 -8.71 7.03 -8.44
N GLN A 177 -8.38 7.89 -9.42
CA GLN A 177 -7.00 8.16 -9.80
C GLN A 177 -6.26 8.93 -8.72
N ILE A 178 -6.94 9.83 -8.00
CA ILE A 178 -6.38 10.49 -6.81
C ILE A 178 -6.01 9.43 -5.77
N ALA A 179 -6.91 8.52 -5.40
CA ALA A 179 -6.61 7.50 -4.40
C ALA A 179 -5.41 6.63 -4.80
N VAL A 180 -5.29 6.25 -6.07
CA VAL A 180 -4.09 5.54 -6.55
C VAL A 180 -2.83 6.41 -6.42
N HIS A 181 -2.88 7.68 -6.82
CA HIS A 181 -1.79 8.63 -6.66
C HIS A 181 -1.38 8.81 -5.17
N GLU A 182 -2.34 9.08 -4.28
CA GLU A 182 -2.07 9.31 -2.85
C GLU A 182 -1.56 8.05 -2.14
N THR A 183 -1.95 6.86 -2.60
CA THR A 183 -1.33 5.61 -2.12
C THR A 183 0.07 5.39 -2.66
N GLY A 184 0.43 6.00 -3.80
CA GLY A 184 1.81 6.15 -4.26
C GLY A 184 2.72 6.80 -3.21
N HIS A 185 2.24 7.86 -2.56
CA HIS A 185 2.94 8.45 -1.42
C HIS A 185 2.87 7.55 -0.17
N SER A 186 1.66 7.15 0.20
CA SER A 186 1.38 6.53 1.51
C SER A 186 2.03 5.16 1.65
N LEU A 187 2.01 4.37 0.58
CA LEU A 187 2.57 3.02 0.52
C LEU A 187 3.86 2.96 -0.29
N GLY A 188 3.89 3.55 -1.49
CA GLY A 188 5.09 3.51 -2.35
C GLY A 188 6.24 4.39 -1.86
N LYS A 189 5.97 5.34 -0.95
CA LYS A 189 6.94 6.38 -0.52
C LYS A 189 7.50 7.15 -1.71
N LEU A 190 6.65 7.39 -2.70
CA LEU A 190 6.97 8.14 -3.90
C LEU A 190 6.86 9.62 -3.63
N ALA A 191 7.65 10.42 -4.34
CA ALA A 191 7.49 11.84 -4.43
C ALA A 191 6.49 12.21 -5.53
N ASP A 192 6.01 13.45 -5.47
CA ASP A 192 5.33 14.08 -6.59
C ASP A 192 6.31 14.34 -7.74
N GLU A 193 5.88 14.06 -8.97
CA GLU A 193 6.65 14.28 -10.20
C GLU A 193 6.21 15.55 -10.96
N TYR A 194 5.22 16.28 -10.43
CA TYR A 194 4.88 17.62 -10.92
C TYR A 194 6.05 18.60 -10.70
N ASP A 195 6.22 19.53 -11.63
CA ASP A 195 7.31 20.51 -11.69
C ASP A 195 6.87 21.94 -11.28
N TYR A 196 5.65 22.08 -10.77
CA TYR A 196 5.09 23.35 -10.31
C TYR A 196 4.84 23.38 -8.80
N GLY A 197 4.84 24.59 -8.22
CA GLY A 197 4.51 24.85 -6.82
C GLY A 197 5.65 25.43 -5.99
N GLN A 198 6.89 25.39 -6.49
CA GLN A 198 8.03 26.10 -5.93
C GLN A 198 8.73 26.92 -7.01
N GLU A 199 9.22 28.11 -6.65
CA GLU A 199 10.00 28.95 -7.55
C GLU A 199 11.49 28.59 -7.51
N GLY A 200 12.16 28.70 -8.66
CA GLY A 200 13.62 28.55 -8.76
C GLY A 200 14.11 27.12 -8.96
N THR A 201 15.35 26.87 -8.55
CA THR A 201 16.05 25.58 -8.73
C THR A 201 16.18 24.88 -7.38
N TYR A 202 15.89 23.59 -7.34
CA TYR A 202 16.17 22.77 -6.17
C TYR A 202 17.69 22.70 -5.91
N THR A 203 18.12 23.10 -4.72
CA THR A 203 19.53 23.09 -4.29
C THR A 203 19.77 22.24 -3.03
N GLY A 204 18.76 21.46 -2.62
CA GLY A 204 18.83 20.58 -1.47
C GLY A 204 19.62 19.30 -1.70
N PRO A 205 19.71 18.41 -0.68
CA PRO A 205 20.36 17.12 -0.80
C PRO A 205 19.63 16.17 -1.74
N GLU A 206 20.26 15.06 -2.14
CA GLU A 206 19.60 14.01 -2.91
C GLU A 206 18.35 13.48 -2.17
N PRO A 207 17.15 13.53 -2.80
CA PRO A 207 15.94 13.02 -2.18
C PRO A 207 16.01 11.53 -1.87
N THR A 208 15.32 11.10 -0.82
CA THR A 208 15.21 9.69 -0.44
C THR A 208 14.22 8.92 -1.33
N ASP A 209 13.20 9.59 -1.85
CA ASP A 209 12.13 9.02 -2.67
C ASP A 209 12.69 8.37 -3.92
N SER A 210 12.14 7.23 -4.35
CA SER A 210 12.73 6.44 -5.43
C SER A 210 12.57 7.06 -6.82
N ASN A 211 11.63 8.00 -7.00
CA ASN A 211 11.20 8.51 -8.30
C ASN A 211 11.56 9.99 -8.57
N ILE A 212 12.38 10.63 -7.73
CA ILE A 212 12.98 11.94 -8.04
C ILE A 212 14.46 11.97 -7.65
N SER A 213 15.30 12.73 -8.36
CA SER A 213 16.76 12.76 -8.11
C SER A 213 17.44 14.05 -8.58
N THR A 214 18.47 14.49 -7.88
CA THR A 214 19.39 15.55 -8.34
C THR A 214 20.37 15.05 -9.41
N LEU A 215 20.47 13.74 -9.62
CA LEU A 215 21.40 13.13 -10.56
C LEU A 215 20.81 13.08 -11.97
N GLY A 216 21.64 13.35 -12.99
CA GLY A 216 21.32 13.01 -14.38
C GLY A 216 21.54 11.52 -14.68
N ALA A 217 21.07 11.07 -15.85
CA ALA A 217 21.10 9.65 -16.23
C ALA A 217 22.52 9.01 -16.20
N ASP A 218 23.53 9.71 -16.74
CA ASP A 218 24.92 9.21 -16.73
C ASP A 218 25.50 9.07 -15.31
N ALA A 219 25.17 10.03 -14.43
CA ALA A 219 25.56 10.00 -13.03
C ALA A 219 24.87 8.86 -12.28
N MET A 220 23.57 8.64 -12.49
CA MET A 220 22.86 7.49 -11.93
C MET A 220 23.45 6.17 -12.39
N LYS A 221 23.75 6.04 -13.69
CA LYS A 221 24.32 4.82 -14.28
C LYS A 221 25.70 4.51 -13.73
N SER A 222 26.58 5.51 -13.68
CA SER A 222 27.96 5.34 -13.18
C SER A 222 28.02 5.07 -11.68
N GLN A 223 27.15 5.71 -10.90
CA GLN A 223 27.09 5.54 -9.45
C GLN A 223 26.22 4.36 -9.01
N GLN A 224 25.45 3.76 -9.93
CA GLN A 224 24.46 2.72 -9.64
C GLN A 224 23.45 3.14 -8.56
N LYS A 225 22.88 4.34 -8.72
CA LYS A 225 21.91 4.92 -7.77
C LYS A 225 20.53 5.09 -8.41
N LYS A 226 19.51 5.19 -7.55
CA LYS A 226 18.12 5.46 -7.94
C LYS A 226 17.63 4.44 -8.96
N TRP A 227 17.05 4.86 -10.08
CA TRP A 227 16.50 3.98 -11.11
C TRP A 227 17.49 3.59 -12.21
N PHE A 228 18.80 3.56 -11.94
CA PHE A 228 19.81 3.20 -12.94
C PHE A 228 19.54 1.87 -13.66
N ARG A 229 18.91 0.90 -12.98
CA ARG A 229 18.54 -0.42 -13.54
C ARG A 229 17.44 -0.34 -14.61
N TRP A 230 16.75 0.78 -14.69
CA TRP A 230 15.62 1.02 -15.57
C TRP A 230 15.97 1.95 -16.74
N LEU A 231 17.09 2.68 -16.70
CA LEU A 231 17.48 3.61 -17.76
C LEU A 231 17.45 2.96 -19.16
N GLY A 232 16.76 3.62 -20.10
CA GLY A 232 16.57 3.19 -21.48
C GLY A 232 15.47 2.15 -21.70
N GLN A 233 14.73 1.75 -20.66
CA GLN A 233 13.60 0.83 -20.80
C GLN A 233 12.32 1.60 -21.13
N GLU A 234 11.47 1.03 -21.98
CA GLU A 234 10.10 1.49 -22.14
C GLU A 234 9.32 1.21 -20.85
N SER A 235 8.52 2.17 -20.43
CA SER A 235 7.80 2.19 -19.17
C SER A 235 6.29 2.07 -19.43
N PRO A 236 5.51 1.46 -18.52
CA PRO A 236 4.07 1.27 -18.72
C PRO A 236 3.26 2.56 -18.92
N ASP A 237 3.75 3.70 -18.41
CA ASP A 237 3.20 5.04 -18.68
C ASP A 237 3.37 5.51 -20.15
N GLY A 238 4.02 4.71 -21.01
CA GLY A 238 4.26 5.02 -22.42
C GLY A 238 5.56 5.79 -22.69
N GLY A 239 6.27 6.22 -21.65
CA GLY A 239 7.57 6.87 -21.77
C GLY A 239 8.76 5.90 -21.79
N THR A 240 9.96 6.43 -22.06
CA THR A 240 11.23 5.72 -21.86
C THR A 240 11.87 6.23 -20.58
N VAL A 241 12.38 5.33 -19.74
CA VAL A 241 13.03 5.74 -18.49
C VAL A 241 14.35 6.44 -18.80
N GLY A 242 14.47 7.68 -18.35
CA GLY A 242 15.61 8.57 -18.50
C GLY A 242 15.82 9.39 -17.22
N ALA A 243 16.27 10.63 -17.36
CA ALA A 243 16.29 11.62 -16.28
C ALA A 243 15.78 12.93 -16.86
N TYR A 244 14.50 13.22 -16.62
CA TYR A 244 13.79 14.36 -17.20
C TYR A 244 13.77 15.48 -16.17
N GLU A 245 14.35 16.64 -16.50
CA GLU A 245 14.37 17.78 -15.58
C GLU A 245 12.94 18.24 -15.26
N GLY A 246 12.72 18.57 -13.99
CA GLY A 246 11.42 18.94 -13.43
C GLY A 246 10.80 17.80 -12.62
N GLY A 247 10.38 18.11 -11.40
CA GLY A 247 9.75 17.18 -10.47
C GLY A 247 9.89 17.65 -9.03
N GLY A 248 9.15 17.06 -8.10
CA GLY A 248 9.19 17.46 -6.70
C GLY A 248 8.89 18.95 -6.50
N TYR A 249 7.94 19.49 -7.27
CA TYR A 249 7.47 20.89 -7.26
C TYR A 249 8.44 21.94 -7.84
N TYR A 250 9.62 21.53 -8.32
CA TYR A 250 10.59 22.43 -8.94
C TYR A 250 10.71 22.16 -10.43
N GLU A 251 10.79 23.23 -11.23
CA GLU A 251 11.07 23.14 -12.66
C GLU A 251 12.51 22.70 -12.96
N LYS A 252 13.45 22.94 -12.04
CA LYS A 252 14.89 22.71 -12.24
C LYS A 252 15.56 22.08 -11.03
N GLY A 253 16.66 21.36 -11.28
CA GLY A 253 17.53 20.78 -10.25
C GLY A 253 17.09 19.42 -9.70
N LEU A 254 15.89 18.96 -10.07
CA LEU A 254 15.42 17.59 -9.85
C LEU A 254 15.04 16.97 -11.19
N ASN A 255 15.20 15.66 -11.28
CA ASN A 255 14.83 14.83 -12.40
C ASN A 255 13.77 13.82 -11.97
N ARG A 256 12.81 13.54 -12.86
CA ARG A 256 11.86 12.42 -12.78
C ARG A 256 12.23 11.32 -13.81
N PRO A 257 11.69 10.09 -13.69
CA PRO A 257 12.17 8.95 -14.46
C PRO A 257 11.64 8.92 -15.89
N THR A 258 10.43 9.41 -16.13
CA THR A 258 9.75 9.43 -17.44
C THR A 258 9.17 10.81 -17.69
N ASP A 259 8.72 11.11 -18.91
CA ASP A 259 8.07 12.39 -19.15
C ASP A 259 6.77 12.53 -18.35
N ASN A 260 6.00 11.45 -18.17
CA ASN A 260 4.77 11.46 -17.39
C ASN A 260 4.61 10.17 -16.57
N SER A 261 3.76 10.21 -15.55
CA SER A 261 3.34 9.06 -14.75
C SER A 261 2.13 9.46 -13.92
N ILE A 262 1.51 8.52 -13.20
CA ILE A 262 0.43 8.87 -12.26
C ILE A 262 0.89 9.82 -11.15
N MET A 263 2.19 9.86 -10.83
CA MET A 263 2.76 10.80 -9.87
C MET A 263 2.94 12.22 -10.46
N ARG A 264 2.67 12.42 -11.76
CA ARG A 264 2.68 13.72 -12.47
C ARG A 264 1.36 14.08 -13.13
N THR A 265 0.54 13.12 -13.56
CA THR A 265 -0.78 13.39 -14.14
C THR A 265 -1.70 12.21 -13.86
N LEU A 266 -2.90 12.48 -13.36
CA LEU A 266 -3.91 11.43 -13.14
C LEU A 266 -4.29 10.72 -14.44
N GLY A 267 -4.69 9.44 -14.36
CA GLY A 267 -5.08 8.63 -15.51
C GLY A 267 -3.91 8.00 -16.28
N GLN A 268 -2.69 8.16 -15.79
CA GLN A 268 -1.49 7.47 -16.29
C GLN A 268 -1.18 6.23 -15.44
N GLU A 269 -0.32 5.34 -15.92
CA GLU A 269 0.25 4.28 -15.08
C GLU A 269 1.40 4.82 -14.21
N PHE A 270 1.80 4.06 -13.20
CA PHE A 270 3.09 4.27 -12.55
C PHE A 270 4.22 4.00 -13.55
N ASN A 271 5.25 4.85 -13.52
CA ASN A 271 6.50 4.53 -14.21
C ASN A 271 7.21 3.34 -13.54
N LEU A 272 8.19 2.73 -14.22
CA LEU A 272 8.86 1.53 -13.72
C LEU A 272 9.44 1.67 -12.29
N PRO A 273 10.14 2.77 -11.93
CA PRO A 273 10.58 2.98 -10.55
C PRO A 273 9.43 3.09 -9.54
N GLY A 274 8.35 3.77 -9.92
CA GLY A 274 7.12 3.88 -9.12
C GLY A 274 6.45 2.52 -8.91
N ARG A 275 6.30 1.73 -9.98
CA ARG A 275 5.71 0.39 -9.95
C ARG A 275 6.54 -0.56 -9.09
N GLU A 276 7.86 -0.51 -9.22
CA GLU A 276 8.78 -1.28 -8.37
C GLU A 276 8.59 -0.96 -6.89
N ALA A 277 8.53 0.33 -6.54
CA ALA A 277 8.33 0.78 -5.17
C ALA A 277 6.95 0.37 -4.61
N MET A 278 5.90 0.43 -5.44
CA MET A 278 4.55 -0.01 -5.06
C MET A 278 4.50 -1.52 -4.81
N ILE A 279 5.08 -2.35 -5.68
CA ILE A 279 5.14 -3.81 -5.49
C ILE A 279 5.93 -4.15 -4.21
N ALA A 280 7.06 -3.48 -3.98
CA ALA A 280 7.79 -3.63 -2.73
C ALA A 280 6.93 -3.21 -1.51
N GLY A 281 6.11 -2.17 -1.64
CA GLY A 281 5.14 -1.77 -0.63
C GLY A 281 4.10 -2.84 -0.32
N PHE A 282 3.60 -3.55 -1.35
CA PHE A 282 2.69 -4.68 -1.15
C PHE A 282 3.35 -5.80 -0.35
N HIS A 283 4.57 -6.19 -0.73
CA HIS A 283 5.30 -7.30 -0.10
C HIS A 283 5.99 -6.95 1.22
N ARG A 284 5.96 -5.68 1.67
CA ARG A 284 6.33 -5.35 3.07
C ARG A 284 5.35 -5.97 4.07
N HIS A 285 4.09 -6.10 3.67
CA HIS A 285 3.00 -6.55 4.55
C HIS A 285 2.41 -7.90 4.12
N ALA A 286 2.32 -8.15 2.81
CA ALA A 286 1.74 -9.37 2.29
C ALA A 286 2.79 -10.42 1.90
N LYS A 287 2.43 -11.68 2.06
CA LYS A 287 3.30 -12.83 1.75
C LYS A 287 2.98 -13.42 0.39
N THR A 288 4.00 -13.96 -0.27
CA THR A 288 3.85 -14.76 -1.50
C THR A 288 3.30 -16.16 -1.23
N LEU A 289 3.25 -16.59 0.03
CA LEU A 289 2.77 -17.90 0.43
C LEU A 289 2.04 -17.85 1.78
N THR A 290 0.82 -18.37 1.82
CA THR A 290 0.01 -18.51 3.04
C THR A 290 0.01 -19.96 3.51
N ALA A 291 0.24 -20.18 4.80
CA ALA A 291 0.14 -21.48 5.44
C ALA A 291 -1.33 -21.79 5.77
N GLU A 292 -1.86 -22.92 5.28
CA GLU A 292 -3.18 -23.40 5.73
C GLU A 292 -3.09 -24.38 6.90
N VAL A 293 -1.86 -24.74 7.28
CA VAL A 293 -1.56 -25.62 8.40
C VAL A 293 -0.61 -24.89 9.34
N PRO A 294 -0.90 -24.81 10.65
CA PRO A 294 -0.05 -24.09 11.61
C PRO A 294 1.40 -24.56 11.59
N THR A 295 2.34 -23.63 11.46
CA THR A 295 3.80 -23.89 11.47
C THR A 295 4.36 -24.13 12.88
N GLY A 296 3.68 -23.64 13.91
CA GLY A 296 4.14 -23.70 15.30
C GLY A 296 3.91 -25.03 16.02
N ARG A 297 3.35 -26.06 15.36
CA ARG A 297 3.10 -27.39 15.98
C ARG A 297 3.78 -28.50 15.18
N PRO A 298 4.44 -29.47 15.84
CA PRO A 298 4.97 -30.63 15.16
C PRO A 298 3.86 -31.43 14.45
N LEU A 299 4.17 -31.96 13.28
CA LEU A 299 3.25 -32.77 12.47
C LEU A 299 3.82 -34.17 12.23
N PRO A 300 2.98 -35.22 12.17
CA PRO A 300 3.45 -36.55 11.83
C PRO A 300 3.85 -36.61 10.35
N ARG A 301 4.72 -37.55 10.01
CA ARG A 301 5.13 -37.84 8.61
C ARG A 301 3.97 -38.14 7.67
N SER A 302 2.88 -38.69 8.22
CA SER A 302 1.62 -39.00 7.51
C SER A 302 0.68 -37.80 7.37
N GLY A 303 1.00 -36.67 8.01
CA GLY A 303 0.23 -35.44 7.95
C GLY A 303 0.15 -34.85 6.54
N SER A 304 -0.73 -33.86 6.39
CA SER A 304 -0.89 -33.10 5.15
C SER A 304 -0.45 -31.66 5.42
N LEU A 305 0.51 -31.17 4.63
CA LEU A 305 0.88 -29.77 4.57
C LEU A 305 0.15 -29.14 3.39
N ARG A 306 -0.39 -27.95 3.60
CA ARG A 306 -1.14 -27.21 2.58
C ARG A 306 -0.77 -25.74 2.62
N VAL A 307 -0.56 -25.17 1.45
CA VAL A 307 -0.21 -23.77 1.25
C VAL A 307 -0.99 -23.18 0.09
N THR A 308 -1.28 -21.88 0.17
CA THR A 308 -1.84 -21.10 -0.93
C THR A 308 -0.79 -20.10 -1.40
N PRO A 309 -0.21 -20.25 -2.61
CA PRO A 309 0.70 -19.27 -3.18
C PRO A 309 -0.06 -18.08 -3.77
N LEU A 310 0.62 -16.93 -3.85
CA LEU A 310 0.22 -15.84 -4.73
C LEU A 310 0.12 -16.35 -6.18
N PRO A 311 -0.86 -15.89 -7.00
CA PRO A 311 -0.91 -16.24 -8.42
C PRO A 311 0.44 -16.00 -9.11
N GLY A 312 0.92 -17.00 -9.86
CA GLY A 312 2.22 -16.97 -10.53
C GLY A 312 3.42 -17.40 -9.67
N ALA A 313 3.30 -17.42 -8.34
CA ALA A 313 4.36 -17.91 -7.46
C ALA A 313 4.34 -19.45 -7.39
N VAL A 314 5.51 -20.06 -7.58
CA VAL A 314 5.66 -21.54 -7.59
C VAL A 314 6.24 -22.00 -6.25
N PRO A 315 5.57 -22.89 -5.50
CA PRO A 315 6.13 -23.48 -4.29
C PRO A 315 7.29 -24.45 -4.58
N HIS A 316 8.39 -24.32 -3.83
CA HIS A 316 9.52 -25.24 -3.81
C HIS A 316 9.65 -25.85 -2.42
N TRP A 317 9.56 -27.18 -2.32
CA TRP A 317 9.61 -27.90 -1.04
C TRP A 317 11.00 -28.45 -0.75
N TYR A 318 11.37 -28.46 0.53
CA TYR A 318 12.66 -28.92 1.03
C TYR A 318 12.48 -29.81 2.26
N VAL A 319 13.33 -30.82 2.39
CA VAL A 319 13.49 -31.63 3.61
C VAL A 319 14.92 -31.45 4.09
N ASP A 320 15.10 -30.92 5.31
CA ASP A 320 16.40 -30.63 5.92
C ASP A 320 17.35 -29.87 4.96
N GLY A 321 16.79 -28.87 4.27
CA GLY A 321 17.51 -28.02 3.30
C GLY A 321 17.72 -28.63 1.91
N ARG A 322 17.30 -29.88 1.66
CA ARG A 322 17.39 -30.53 0.34
C ARG A 322 16.07 -30.43 -0.41
N GLU A 323 16.11 -29.90 -1.63
CA GLU A 323 14.91 -29.69 -2.44
C GLU A 323 14.27 -31.02 -2.89
N ALA A 324 12.98 -31.19 -2.61
CA ALA A 324 12.13 -32.25 -3.14
C ALA A 324 11.60 -31.83 -4.52
N ARG A 325 12.44 -31.95 -5.56
CA ARG A 325 12.14 -31.45 -6.93
C ARG A 325 10.85 -32.01 -7.55
N SER A 326 10.46 -33.23 -7.19
CA SER A 326 9.21 -33.85 -7.64
C SER A 326 7.95 -33.16 -7.10
N ALA A 327 8.08 -32.35 -6.05
CA ALA A 327 6.99 -31.61 -5.43
C ALA A 327 6.95 -30.12 -5.81
N ARG A 328 7.76 -29.67 -6.79
CA ARG A 328 7.70 -28.29 -7.29
C ARG A 328 6.30 -27.97 -7.80
N GLY A 329 5.77 -26.81 -7.41
CA GLY A 329 4.42 -26.37 -7.74
C GLY A 329 3.32 -27.01 -6.89
N ALA A 330 3.62 -28.03 -6.07
CA ALA A 330 2.60 -28.68 -5.25
C ALA A 330 2.13 -27.75 -4.12
N THR A 331 0.83 -27.54 -4.03
CA THR A 331 0.18 -26.76 -2.96
C THR A 331 -0.27 -27.61 -1.79
N THR A 332 -0.30 -28.93 -1.97
CA THR A 332 -0.56 -29.93 -0.91
C THR A 332 0.44 -31.05 -1.01
N VAL A 333 1.11 -31.37 0.10
CA VAL A 333 2.13 -32.42 0.15
C VAL A 333 2.02 -33.21 1.45
N ARG A 334 2.48 -34.46 1.42
CA ARG A 334 2.71 -35.25 2.64
C ARG A 334 4.22 -35.27 2.93
N PRO A 335 4.68 -35.01 4.16
CA PRO A 335 6.10 -35.07 4.49
C PRO A 335 6.76 -36.40 4.08
N ALA A 336 6.07 -37.53 4.25
CA ALA A 336 6.54 -38.84 3.76
C ALA A 336 6.85 -38.85 2.26
N ALA A 337 6.01 -38.20 1.45
CA ALA A 337 6.17 -38.13 -0.01
C ALA A 337 7.28 -37.15 -0.44
N LEU A 338 7.65 -36.21 0.43
CA LEU A 338 8.82 -35.34 0.23
C LEU A 338 10.14 -36.05 0.55
N GLY A 339 10.09 -37.26 1.12
CA GLY A 339 11.27 -38.03 1.49
C GLY A 339 11.69 -37.87 2.95
N VAL A 340 10.83 -37.37 3.84
CA VAL A 340 11.11 -37.40 5.29
C VAL A 340 11.32 -38.85 5.74
N PRO A 341 12.46 -39.19 6.38
CA PRO A 341 12.73 -40.54 6.91
C PRO A 341 11.76 -40.97 8.02
N ALA A 342 11.63 -42.28 8.21
CA ALA A 342 10.93 -42.88 9.35
C ALA A 342 11.95 -43.40 10.38
N ASP A 343 12.83 -42.51 10.85
CA ASP A 343 13.94 -42.83 11.77
C ASP A 343 13.67 -42.40 13.22
N GLY A 344 12.44 -41.93 13.49
CA GLY A 344 12.01 -41.41 14.80
C GLY A 344 12.62 -40.06 15.19
N ARG A 345 13.39 -39.41 14.30
CA ARG A 345 13.99 -38.10 14.54
C ARG A 345 13.09 -36.99 14.03
N PRO A 346 13.21 -35.78 14.60
CA PRO A 346 12.55 -34.61 14.03
C PRO A 346 13.28 -34.15 12.76
N HIS A 347 12.51 -33.87 11.72
CA HIS A 347 12.96 -33.29 10.45
C HIS A 347 12.31 -31.93 10.23
N THR A 348 12.95 -31.09 9.41
CA THR A 348 12.41 -29.80 9.00
C THR A 348 11.90 -29.89 7.57
N VAL A 349 10.62 -29.63 7.37
CA VAL A 349 10.04 -29.45 6.04
C VAL A 349 9.84 -27.97 5.82
N THR A 350 10.47 -27.45 4.77
CA THR A 350 10.38 -26.03 4.39
C THR A 350 9.72 -25.92 3.02
N VAL A 351 8.99 -24.84 2.79
CA VAL A 351 8.51 -24.45 1.46
C VAL A 351 8.82 -22.99 1.21
N ARG A 352 9.28 -22.69 0.00
CA ARG A 352 9.59 -21.33 -0.44
C ARG A 352 8.82 -21.01 -1.71
N ALA A 353 8.28 -19.80 -1.80
CA ALA A 353 7.72 -19.28 -3.03
C ALA A 353 8.19 -17.84 -3.25
N THR A 354 8.52 -17.51 -4.50
CA THR A 354 9.01 -16.20 -4.89
C THR A 354 8.10 -15.64 -5.97
N ASP A 355 7.74 -14.37 -5.84
CA ASP A 355 7.14 -13.59 -6.92
C ASP A 355 8.24 -13.25 -7.94
N ALA A 356 8.09 -13.82 -9.13
CA ALA A 356 9.08 -13.75 -10.19
C ALA A 356 8.94 -12.49 -11.08
N THR A 357 8.02 -11.57 -10.77
CA THR A 357 7.80 -10.33 -11.54
C THR A 357 9.10 -9.66 -11.95
N ASP A 358 9.23 -9.23 -13.20
CA ASP A 358 10.38 -8.47 -13.69
C ASP A 358 10.27 -6.97 -13.38
N ALA A 359 9.11 -6.53 -12.90
CA ALA A 359 8.83 -5.16 -12.44
C ALA A 359 9.54 -4.78 -11.12
N VAL A 360 10.32 -5.70 -10.53
CA VAL A 360 11.24 -5.41 -9.42
C VAL A 360 12.64 -5.89 -9.84
N ARG A 361 13.63 -5.02 -9.85
CA ARG A 361 15.04 -5.30 -10.22
C ARG A 361 16.01 -5.03 -9.09
N ASP A 362 15.65 -4.22 -8.09
CA ASP A 362 16.51 -4.00 -6.94
C ASP A 362 16.64 -5.28 -6.08
N PRO A 363 17.85 -5.81 -5.86
CA PRO A 363 18.06 -7.02 -5.07
C PRO A 363 17.56 -6.91 -3.62
N SER A 364 17.62 -5.70 -3.03
CA SER A 364 17.11 -5.47 -1.67
C SER A 364 15.59 -5.60 -1.64
N LEU A 365 14.88 -5.04 -2.63
CA LEU A 365 13.42 -5.15 -2.74
C LEU A 365 12.99 -6.56 -3.13
N ARG A 366 13.74 -7.24 -4.00
CA ARG A 366 13.51 -8.66 -4.36
C ARG A 366 13.50 -9.60 -3.16
N SER A 367 14.21 -9.25 -2.08
CA SER A 367 14.20 -10.07 -0.86
C SER A 367 12.83 -10.11 -0.18
N LEU A 368 12.01 -9.05 -0.33
CA LEU A 368 10.64 -8.98 0.17
C LEU A 368 9.69 -9.92 -0.59
N LEU A 369 9.97 -10.16 -1.88
CA LEU A 369 9.14 -10.96 -2.79
C LEU A 369 9.30 -12.47 -2.59
N THR A 370 9.80 -12.91 -1.44
CA THR A 370 9.99 -14.32 -1.11
C THR A 370 9.45 -14.62 0.26
N THR A 371 8.59 -15.63 0.36
CA THR A 371 8.15 -16.19 1.64
C THR A 371 8.71 -17.60 1.80
N GLU A 372 9.20 -17.89 3.00
CA GLU A 372 9.60 -19.22 3.44
C GLU A 372 8.75 -19.63 4.65
N LEU A 373 8.15 -20.82 4.58
CA LEU A 373 7.39 -21.42 5.68
C LEU A 373 8.07 -22.73 6.10
N SER A 374 8.04 -23.04 7.39
CA SER A 374 8.71 -24.23 7.94
C SER A 374 7.84 -24.96 8.95
N TRP A 375 7.84 -26.28 8.88
CA TRP A 375 7.20 -27.18 9.84
C TRP A 375 8.20 -28.18 10.39
N ARG A 376 8.12 -28.42 11.69
CA ARG A 376 8.78 -29.56 12.33
C ARG A 376 7.96 -30.81 12.10
N VAL A 377 8.56 -31.85 11.53
CA VAL A 377 7.91 -33.13 11.28
C VAL A 377 8.56 -34.22 12.13
N THR A 378 7.77 -35.07 12.77
CA THR A 378 8.27 -36.25 13.49
C THR A 378 8.20 -37.48 12.59
N GLY A 379 9.34 -38.16 12.42
CA GLY A 379 9.52 -39.37 11.61
C GLY A 379 8.72 -40.57 12.08
#